data_AF-A0AAD7QMT7-F1
#
_entry.id   AF-A0AAD7QMT7-F1
#
_cell.length_a   1.000
_cell.length_b   1.000
_cell.length_c   1.000
_cell.angle_alpha   90.00
_cell.angle_beta   90.00
_cell.angle_gamma   90.00
#
_symmetry.space_group_name_H-M   'P 1'
#
loop_
_entity.id
_entity.type
_entity.pdbx_description
1 polymer ?
#
loop_
_entity_poly.entity_id
_entity_poly.type
_entity_poly.pdbx_seq_one_letter_code
_entity_poly.pdbx_strand_id
1 'polypeptide(L)'
;KSESKSWQCWDYFDITDTIDREICCSVLDEKTGQQCSWKTTDSKRQSSTSNMVEHLRKRHSIEAQERPEPAKKPKSSILTYIGQREKLSSQKLLEKNILRWIVADRQPFTTIE
;
A
#
# COMPACT_ATOMS: atom_id res chain seq x y z
N LYS A 1 20.49 12.70 -31.28
CA LYS A 1 19.59 13.07 -30.17
C LYS A 1 19.96 12.17 -29.00
N SER A 2 20.66 12.71 -28.02
CA SER A 2 21.10 11.98 -26.84
C SER A 2 19.88 11.81 -25.94
N GLU A 3 19.40 10.59 -25.77
CA GLU A 3 18.37 10.29 -24.78
C GLU A 3 19.01 10.46 -23.40
N SER A 4 18.69 11.56 -22.71
CA SER A 4 19.04 11.75 -21.32
C SER A 4 18.32 10.67 -20.51
N LYS A 5 19.03 9.60 -20.16
CA LYS A 5 18.51 8.56 -19.28
C LYS A 5 18.22 9.20 -17.91
N SER A 6 16.96 9.54 -17.66
CA SER A 6 16.52 10.03 -16.36
C SER A 6 16.61 8.88 -15.37
N TRP A 7 17.49 8.99 -14.38
CA TRP A 7 17.66 8.00 -13.33
C TRP A 7 16.46 8.03 -12.39
N GLN A 8 15.84 6.87 -12.19
CA GLN A 8 14.72 6.75 -11.27
C GLN A 8 15.24 6.56 -9.86
N CYS A 9 14.46 7.04 -8.87
CA CYS A 9 14.82 6.88 -7.46
C CYS A 9 15.19 5.44 -7.10
N TRP A 10 14.48 4.44 -7.63
CA TRP A 10 14.71 3.02 -7.38
C TRP A 10 16.02 2.47 -7.94
N ASP A 11 16.70 3.16 -8.85
CA ASP A 11 18.00 2.72 -9.38
C ASP A 11 19.12 2.76 -8.31
N TYR A 12 18.85 3.41 -7.17
CA TYR A 12 19.79 3.62 -6.08
C TYR A 12 19.47 2.83 -4.80
N PHE A 13 18.45 1.96 -4.83
CA PHE A 13 18.03 1.22 -3.64
C PHE A 13 17.79 -0.25 -3.92
N ASP A 14 18.21 -1.09 -2.98
CA ASP A 14 17.98 -2.52 -2.97
C ASP A 14 16.91 -2.90 -1.94
N ILE A 15 16.10 -3.90 -2.27
CA ILE A 15 15.11 -4.47 -1.35
C ILE A 15 15.66 -5.78 -0.82
N THR A 16 15.78 -5.89 0.50
CA THR A 16 16.15 -7.17 1.14
C THR A 16 14.94 -8.10 1.21
N ASP A 17 15.13 -9.39 0.94
CA ASP A 17 14.09 -10.42 1.00
C ASP A 17 13.75 -10.86 2.45
N THR A 18 13.99 -9.98 3.41
CA THR A 18 13.65 -10.22 4.81
C THR A 18 12.15 -10.02 5.03
N ILE A 19 11.62 -10.60 6.10
CA ILE A 19 10.20 -10.59 6.48
C ILE A 19 9.60 -9.16 6.45
N ASP A 20 10.44 -8.14 6.70
CA ASP A 20 10.04 -6.73 6.80
C ASP A 20 10.23 -5.90 5.51
N ARG A 21 10.71 -6.48 4.40
CA ARG A 21 10.96 -5.76 3.12
C ARG A 21 11.71 -4.45 3.34
N GLU A 22 12.89 -4.54 3.94
CA GLU A 22 13.73 -3.38 4.18
C GLU A 22 14.37 -2.89 2.87
N ILE A 23 14.18 -1.62 2.57
CA ILE A 23 14.75 -0.88 1.43
C ILE A 23 16.04 -0.21 1.92
N CYS A 24 17.17 -0.54 1.31
CA CYS A 24 18.49 -0.03 1.66
C CYS A 24 19.06 0.85 0.54
N CYS A 25 19.75 1.92 0.90
CA CYS A 25 20.48 2.73 -0.07
C CYS A 25 21.72 1.98 -0.58
N SER A 26 21.90 1.91 -1.88
CA SER A 26 23.01 1.19 -2.56
C SER A 26 24.12 2.13 -3.03
N VAL A 27 23.99 3.43 -2.75
CA VAL A 27 25.00 4.43 -3.13
C VAL A 27 26.25 4.26 -2.26
N LEU A 28 27.39 4.18 -2.92
CA LEU A 28 28.70 4.17 -2.29
C LEU A 28 29.16 5.61 -2.03
N ASP A 29 29.69 5.86 -0.84
CA ASP A 29 30.35 7.13 -0.53
C ASP A 29 31.70 7.18 -1.28
N GLU A 30 31.89 8.22 -2.09
CA GLU A 30 33.11 8.42 -2.89
C GLU A 30 34.39 8.54 -2.03
N LYS A 31 34.26 8.99 -0.77
CA LYS A 31 35.41 9.21 0.11
C LYS A 31 35.87 7.95 0.83
N THR A 32 34.93 7.06 1.17
CA THR A 32 35.20 5.90 2.03
C THR A 32 35.03 4.57 1.28
N GLY A 33 34.40 4.58 0.11
CA GLY A 33 34.00 3.37 -0.62
C GLY A 33 32.95 2.54 0.12
N GLN A 34 32.39 3.05 1.23
CA GLN A 34 31.40 2.33 2.03
C GLN A 34 29.99 2.62 1.51
N GLN A 35 29.15 1.59 1.55
CA GLN A 35 27.73 1.74 1.25
C GLN A 35 27.06 2.60 2.31
N CYS A 36 26.15 3.47 1.85
CA CYS A 36 25.33 4.28 2.72
C CYS A 36 24.50 3.40 3.68
N SER A 37 24.59 3.64 4.99
CA SER A 37 23.87 2.87 6.00
C SER A 37 22.38 3.25 6.14
N TRP A 38 21.84 4.00 5.18
CA TRP A 38 20.46 4.47 5.25
C TRP A 38 19.51 3.37 4.77
N LYS A 39 18.42 3.22 5.52
CA LYS A 39 17.40 2.22 5.26
C LYS A 39 16.02 2.75 5.64
N THR A 40 15.01 2.25 4.95
CA THR A 40 13.59 2.51 5.22
C THR A 40 12.79 1.22 5.01
N THR A 41 11.60 1.13 5.59
CA THR A 41 10.74 -0.05 5.45
C THR A 41 9.68 0.21 4.38
N ASP A 42 9.46 -0.75 3.48
CA ASP A 42 8.34 -0.71 2.54
C ASP A 42 7.02 -0.95 3.28
N SER A 43 6.43 0.11 3.84
CA SER A 43 5.07 -0.03 4.35
C SER A 43 4.14 -0.23 3.15
N LYS A 44 3.36 -1.31 3.15
CA LYS A 44 2.30 -1.58 2.14
C LYS A 44 1.31 -0.42 1.91
N ARG A 45 1.35 0.62 2.76
CA ARG A 45 0.49 1.81 2.74
C ARG A 45 1.12 3.03 2.08
N GLN A 46 2.43 3.02 1.82
CA GLN A 46 3.14 4.18 1.28
C GLN A 46 3.52 3.96 -0.19
N SER A 47 2.85 4.68 -1.08
CA SER A 47 3.14 4.69 -2.52
C SER A 47 4.15 5.77 -2.92
N SER A 48 4.75 6.46 -1.95
CA SER A 48 5.61 7.63 -2.17
C SER A 48 7.08 7.29 -1.96
N THR A 49 7.93 7.76 -2.88
CA THR A 49 9.39 7.67 -2.80
C THR A 49 10.02 8.94 -2.23
N SER A 50 9.23 9.86 -1.65
CA SER A 50 9.71 11.19 -1.25
C SER A 50 10.85 11.13 -0.22
N ASN A 51 10.76 10.23 0.75
CA ASN A 51 11.83 10.02 1.74
C ASN A 51 13.13 9.53 1.10
N MET A 52 13.03 8.69 0.06
CA MET A 52 14.17 8.15 -0.68
C MET A 52 14.82 9.22 -1.54
N VAL A 53 14.03 10.05 -2.25
CA VAL A 53 14.53 11.17 -3.06
C VAL A 53 15.20 12.23 -2.18
N GLU A 54 14.57 12.58 -1.06
CA GLU A 54 15.13 13.54 -0.10
C GLU A 54 16.45 13.03 0.51
N HIS A 55 16.55 11.72 0.77
CA HIS A 55 17.79 11.08 1.18
C HIS A 55 18.90 11.23 0.13
N LEU A 56 18.62 10.86 -1.13
CA LEU A 56 19.57 10.97 -2.24
C LEU A 56 20.06 12.41 -2.41
N ARG A 57 19.16 13.39 -2.33
CA ARG A 57 19.48 14.81 -2.45
C ARG A 57 20.36 15.30 -1.31
N LYS A 58 20.06 14.94 -0.05
CA LYS A 58 20.77 15.45 1.13
C LYS A 58 22.11 14.76 1.38
N ARG A 59 22.20 13.44 1.13
CA ARG A 59 23.38 12.65 1.47
C ARG A 59 24.31 12.44 0.29
N HIS A 60 23.77 12.36 -0.91
CA HIS A 60 24.54 12.02 -2.12
C HIS A 60 24.53 13.13 -3.17
N SER A 61 23.80 14.23 -2.95
CA SER A 61 23.60 15.30 -3.95
C SER A 61 23.05 14.76 -5.29
N ILE A 62 22.33 13.63 -5.26
CA ILE A 62 21.74 12.99 -6.43
C ILE A 62 20.30 13.49 -6.60
N GLU A 63 19.99 14.06 -7.75
CA GLU A 63 18.64 14.49 -8.12
C GLU A 63 17.94 13.36 -8.89
N ALA A 64 17.15 12.56 -8.17
CA ALA A 64 16.40 11.44 -8.73
C ALA A 64 14.94 11.83 -8.94
N GLN A 65 14.34 11.35 -10.03
CA GLN A 65 12.93 11.60 -10.31
C GLN A 65 12.05 10.72 -9.41
N GLU A 66 11.06 11.33 -8.74
CA GLU A 66 10.01 10.59 -8.04
C GLU A 66 9.24 9.70 -9.01
N ARG A 67 8.78 8.53 -8.52
CA ARG A 67 7.88 7.70 -9.32
C ARG A 67 6.65 8.53 -9.67
N PRO A 68 6.23 8.58 -10.96
CA PRO A 68 4.97 9.23 -11.31
C PRO A 68 3.85 8.58 -10.49
N GLU A 69 3.14 9.38 -9.69
CA GLU A 69 2.08 8.86 -8.84
C GLU A 69 1.09 8.09 -9.70
N PRO A 70 0.67 6.87 -9.31
CA PRO A 70 -0.42 6.21 -9.99
C PRO A 70 -1.62 7.14 -9.95
N ALA A 71 -2.29 7.34 -11.09
CA ALA A 71 -3.45 8.22 -11.22
C ALA A 71 -4.36 8.03 -10.00
N LYS A 72 -4.51 9.10 -9.21
CA LYS A 72 -5.24 9.09 -7.94
C LYS A 72 -6.62 8.48 -8.20
N LYS A 73 -6.81 7.23 -7.77
CA LYS A 73 -8.13 6.61 -7.80
C LYS A 73 -9.07 7.54 -7.04
N PRO A 74 -10.25 7.88 -7.57
CA PRO A 74 -11.17 8.79 -6.90
C PRO A 74 -11.40 8.25 -5.49
N LYS A 75 -11.17 9.10 -4.48
CA LYS A 75 -11.35 8.75 -3.07
C LYS A 75 -12.78 8.23 -2.92
N SER A 76 -12.94 6.91 -2.74
CA SER A 76 -14.26 6.33 -2.48
C SER A 76 -14.71 6.86 -1.13
N SER A 77 -15.59 7.87 -1.14
CA SER A 77 -16.14 8.44 0.08
C SER A 77 -16.95 7.38 0.81
N ILE A 78 -16.88 7.32 2.13
CA ILE A 78 -17.75 6.42 2.92
C ILE A 78 -19.24 6.68 2.56
N LEU A 79 -19.57 7.91 2.16
CA LEU A 79 -20.90 8.29 1.69
C LEU A 79 -21.35 7.50 0.45
N THR A 80 -20.44 7.11 -0.46
CA THR A 80 -20.84 6.29 -1.63
C THR A 80 -21.27 4.89 -1.21
N TYR A 81 -20.67 4.32 -0.16
CA TYR A 81 -21.08 3.03 0.39
C TYR A 81 -22.39 3.11 1.18
N ILE A 82 -22.64 4.22 1.89
CA ILE A 82 -23.88 4.43 2.63
C ILE A 82 -25.06 4.64 1.66
N GLY A 83 -24.85 5.39 0.57
CA GLY A 83 -25.84 5.59 -0.49
C GLY A 83 -26.15 4.31 -1.28
N GLN A 84 -25.22 3.35 -1.31
CA GLN A 84 -25.38 2.03 -1.95
C GLN A 84 -26.02 0.97 -1.05
N ARG A 85 -26.47 1.32 0.17
CA ARG A 85 -27.28 0.41 0.96
C ARG A 85 -28.61 0.21 0.24
N GLU A 86 -28.72 -0.93 -0.43
CA GLU A 86 -29.98 -1.44 -0.97
C GLU A 86 -31.06 -1.26 0.10
N LYS A 87 -32.10 -0.49 -0.22
CA LYS A 87 -33.24 -0.29 0.68
C LYS A 87 -34.03 -1.60 0.71
N LEU A 88 -33.52 -2.58 1.44
CA LEU A 88 -34.23 -3.83 1.69
C LEU A 88 -35.53 -3.49 2.41
N SER A 89 -36.64 -3.97 1.86
CA SER A 89 -37.93 -3.95 2.56
C SER A 89 -37.77 -4.53 3.97
N SER A 90 -38.52 -4.01 4.94
CA SER A 90 -38.50 -4.48 6.33
C SER A 90 -38.63 -6.00 6.43
N GLN A 91 -39.41 -6.62 5.55
CA GLN A 91 -39.56 -8.08 5.46
C GLN A 91 -38.25 -8.78 5.09
N LYS A 92 -37.55 -8.30 4.06
CA LYS A 92 -36.27 -8.89 3.60
C LYS A 92 -35.16 -8.71 4.64
N LEU A 93 -35.21 -7.60 5.38
CA LEU A 93 -34.26 -7.32 6.46
C LEU A 93 -34.50 -8.26 7.65
N LEU A 94 -35.77 -8.54 7.98
CA LEU A 94 -36.16 -9.52 8.98
C LEU A 94 -35.71 -10.94 8.60
N GLU A 95 -36.03 -11.39 7.38
CA GLU A 95 -35.61 -12.71 6.86
C GLU A 95 -34.08 -12.90 6.94
N LYS A 96 -33.32 -11.89 6.49
CA LYS A 96 -31.85 -11.92 6.54
C LYS A 96 -31.31 -11.97 7.97
N ASN A 97 -31.94 -11.26 8.90
CA ASN A 97 -31.53 -11.30 10.29
C ASN A 97 -31.84 -12.65 10.93
N ILE A 98 -33.03 -13.22 10.71
CA ILE A 98 -33.37 -14.57 11.21
C ILE A 98 -32.34 -15.61 10.75
N LEU A 99 -31.98 -15.61 9.47
CA LEU A 99 -30.96 -16.52 8.94
C LEU A 99 -29.59 -16.32 9.62
N ARG A 100 -29.18 -15.06 9.82
CA ARG A 100 -27.92 -14.76 10.53
C ARG A 100 -27.95 -15.27 11.97
N TRP A 101 -29.07 -15.13 12.66
CA TRP A 101 -29.24 -15.62 14.03
C TRP A 101 -29.17 -17.14 14.09
N ILE A 102 -29.87 -17.86 13.20
CA ILE A 102 -29.83 -19.34 13.13
C ILE A 102 -28.40 -19.84 12.88
N VAL A 103 -27.68 -19.22 11.93
CA VAL A 103 -26.30 -19.59 11.62
C VAL A 103 -25.36 -19.30 12.79
N ALA A 104 -25.51 -18.14 13.45
CA ALA A 104 -24.70 -17.75 14.58
C ALA A 104 -24.91 -18.65 15.80
N ASP A 105 -26.15 -19.05 16.06
CA ASP A 105 -26.54 -19.89 17.20
C ASP A 105 -26.27 -21.38 16.96
N ARG A 106 -25.83 -21.76 15.74
CA ARG A 106 -25.60 -23.15 15.32
C ARG A 106 -26.78 -24.08 15.68
N GLN A 107 -28.01 -23.57 15.65
CA GLN A 107 -29.17 -24.43 15.91
C GLN A 107 -29.21 -25.54 14.85
N PRO A 108 -29.09 -26.82 15.23
CA PRO A 108 -29.35 -27.89 14.29
C PRO A 108 -30.82 -27.80 13.89
N PHE A 109 -31.11 -27.87 12.58
CA PHE A 109 -32.47 -28.10 12.11
C PHE A 109 -32.88 -29.48 12.63
N THR A 110 -33.58 -29.52 13.77
CA THR A 110 -34.16 -30.76 14.26
C THR A 110 -35.33 -31.06 13.34
N THR A 111 -35.12 -32.03 12.45
CA THR A 111 -36.19 -32.67 11.68
C THR A 111 -37.29 -33.07 12.64
N ILE A 112 -38.49 -32.53 12.44
CA ILE A 112 -39.71 -33.06 13.05
C ILE A 112 -40.12 -34.21 12.13
N GLU A 113 -40.00 -35.45 12.63
CA GLU A 113 -40.65 -36.64 12.05
C GLU A 113 -42.14 -36.64 12.38
#